data_AF-A0A1Y4T3C2-F1
#
_entry.id   AF-A0A1Y4T3C2-F1
#
_cell.length_a   1.000
_cell.length_b   1.000
_cell.length_c   1.000
_cell.angle_alpha   90.00
_cell.angle_beta   90.00
_cell.angle_gamma   90.00
#
_symmetry.space_group_name_H-M   'P 1'
#
loop_
_entity.id
_entity.type
_entity.pdbx_description
1 polymer ?
#
loop_
_entity_poly.entity_id
_entity_poly.type
_entity_poly.pdbx_seq_one_letter_code
_entity_poly.pdbx_strand_id
1 'polypeptide(L)'
;MNDMEDMIQYDFCKPYLMLDEYILWKGKPEKGHLITGNDVIVSLFGIVWLFFCLNFIRAIFMQPTLFLIIWMIPFVCVGFYMAFGKIIQKIYLRNKTFYVITNKKLMIKKGRKIQIYNGNDLPPMEIKIHNNGLGTIIFSEFVYTGRRRYHRYIMLENLINVVQVQNAIEVMKGSKS
;
A
#
# COMPACT_ATOMS: atom_id res chain seq x y z
N MET A 1 -1.80 -26.41 -8.01
CA MET A 1 -1.09 -25.65 -9.06
C MET A 1 -0.34 -24.42 -8.51
N ASN A 2 -0.18 -24.24 -7.19
CA ASN A 2 0.17 -22.94 -6.59
C ASN A 2 1.42 -22.93 -5.68
N ASP A 3 1.97 -24.08 -5.26
CA ASP A 3 3.06 -24.12 -4.26
C ASP A 3 4.39 -23.57 -4.78
N MET A 4 4.71 -23.83 -6.06
CA MET A 4 5.95 -23.35 -6.67
C MET A 4 5.91 -21.82 -6.88
N GLU A 5 4.75 -21.28 -7.26
CA GLU A 5 4.56 -19.85 -7.45
C GLU A 5 4.56 -19.10 -6.10
N ASP A 6 3.93 -19.68 -5.08
CA ASP A 6 4.02 -19.16 -3.71
C ASP A 6 5.47 -19.21 -3.20
N MET A 7 6.24 -20.28 -3.46
CA MET A 7 7.66 -20.32 -3.08
C MET A 7 8.46 -19.18 -3.70
N ILE A 8 8.26 -18.89 -4.99
CA ILE A 8 8.97 -17.81 -5.70
C ILE A 8 8.55 -16.44 -5.14
N GLN A 9 7.27 -16.24 -4.83
CA GLN A 9 6.77 -14.96 -4.31
C GLN A 9 7.30 -14.65 -2.90
N TYR A 10 7.46 -15.67 -2.05
CA TYR A 10 7.93 -15.53 -0.66
C TYR A 10 9.43 -15.83 -0.47
N ASP A 11 10.17 -16.12 -1.54
CA ASP A 11 11.61 -16.41 -1.49
C ASP A 11 12.42 -15.27 -0.84
N PHE A 12 11.92 -14.03 -0.96
CA PHE A 12 12.53 -12.85 -0.34
C PHE A 12 12.67 -12.94 1.18
N CYS A 13 11.90 -13.79 1.86
CA CYS A 13 11.98 -13.95 3.31
C CYS A 13 13.13 -14.87 3.73
N LYS A 14 13.55 -15.82 2.89
CA LYS A 14 14.55 -16.85 3.26
C LYS A 14 15.85 -16.27 3.81
N PRO A 15 16.46 -15.22 3.22
CA PRO A 15 17.71 -14.65 3.74
C PRO A 15 17.56 -14.01 5.12
N TYR A 16 16.33 -13.68 5.53
CA TYR A 16 16.05 -13.00 6.79
C TYR A 16 15.52 -13.94 7.88
N LEU A 17 15.26 -15.20 7.58
CA LEU A 17 14.84 -16.20 8.56
C LEU A 17 16.05 -16.72 9.33
N MET A 18 15.95 -16.73 10.66
CA MET A 18 16.94 -17.38 11.53
C MET A 18 16.67 -18.89 11.64
N LEU A 19 17.65 -19.66 12.13
CA LEU A 19 17.56 -21.14 12.21
C LEU A 19 16.33 -21.64 12.98
N ASP A 20 15.93 -20.95 14.06
CA ASP A 20 14.76 -21.29 14.89
C ASP A 20 13.51 -20.47 14.56
N GLU A 21 13.44 -19.97 13.34
CA GLU A 21 12.37 -19.09 12.91
C GLU A 21 11.50 -19.75 11.85
N TYR A 22 10.21 -19.86 12.15
CA TYR A 22 9.24 -20.47 11.26
C TYR A 22 8.11 -19.50 10.95
N ILE A 23 7.53 -19.67 9.76
CA ILE A 23 6.46 -18.83 9.26
C ILE A 23 5.15 -19.26 9.93
N LEU A 24 4.53 -18.36 10.70
CA LEU A 24 3.21 -18.55 11.28
C LEU A 24 2.11 -18.25 10.26
N TRP A 25 2.32 -17.22 9.45
CA TRP A 25 1.35 -16.81 8.44
C TRP A 25 2.03 -16.09 7.28
N LYS A 26 1.49 -16.29 6.07
CA LYS A 26 1.92 -15.59 4.86
C LYS A 26 0.69 -15.21 4.04
N GLY A 27 0.70 -14.02 3.45
CA GLY A 27 -0.41 -13.56 2.65
C GLY A 27 -0.13 -12.29 1.87
N LYS A 28 -1.06 -11.94 0.98
CA LYS A 28 -1.05 -10.74 0.15
C LYS A 28 -2.36 -9.98 0.32
N PRO A 29 -2.39 -8.65 0.13
CA PRO A 29 -3.61 -7.87 0.28
C PRO A 29 -4.65 -8.28 -0.77
N GLU A 30 -5.87 -8.53 -0.33
CA GLU A 30 -6.98 -8.84 -1.22
C GLU A 30 -7.45 -7.65 -2.07
N LYS A 31 -8.33 -7.92 -3.03
CA LYS A 31 -8.94 -6.92 -3.92
C LYS A 31 -9.96 -6.10 -3.11
N GLY A 32 -9.48 -5.21 -2.25
CA GLY A 32 -10.32 -4.30 -1.46
C GLY A 32 -10.41 -2.89 -2.04
N HIS A 33 -11.03 -1.98 -1.29
CA HIS A 33 -11.25 -0.59 -1.69
C HIS A 33 -9.91 0.17 -1.73
N LEU A 34 -9.33 0.30 -2.94
CA LEU A 34 -8.01 0.92 -3.14
C LEU A 34 -8.05 2.46 -3.08
N ILE A 35 -9.24 3.03 -3.18
CA ILE A 35 -9.41 4.47 -3.37
C ILE A 35 -9.84 5.07 -2.04
N THR A 36 -8.96 5.89 -1.45
CA THR A 36 -9.28 6.70 -0.27
C THR A 36 -10.13 7.88 -0.72
N GLY A 37 -11.05 8.38 0.10
CA GLY A 37 -11.92 9.52 -0.27
C GLY A 37 -11.14 10.73 -0.80
N ASN A 38 -9.98 11.04 -0.21
CA ASN A 38 -9.09 12.08 -0.70
C ASN A 38 -8.57 11.84 -2.13
N ASP A 39 -8.30 10.58 -2.49
CA ASP A 39 -7.83 10.24 -3.84
C ASP A 39 -8.96 10.34 -4.87
N VAL A 40 -10.22 10.09 -4.48
CA VAL A 40 -11.39 10.31 -5.33
C VAL A 40 -11.50 11.79 -5.70
N ILE A 41 -11.36 12.70 -4.73
CA ILE A 41 -11.48 14.14 -4.95
C ILE A 41 -10.43 14.63 -5.93
N VAL A 42 -9.16 14.22 -5.74
CA VAL A 42 -8.07 14.58 -6.66
C VAL A 42 -8.29 14.00 -8.06
N SER A 43 -8.78 12.76 -8.15
CA SER A 43 -9.07 12.12 -9.44
C SER A 43 -10.20 12.84 -10.19
N LEU A 44 -11.29 13.19 -9.51
CA LEU A 44 -12.39 13.96 -10.07
C LEU A 44 -11.92 15.34 -10.55
N PHE A 45 -11.10 16.03 -9.76
CA PHE A 45 -10.50 17.29 -10.17
C PHE A 45 -9.64 17.12 -11.42
N GLY A 46 -8.82 16.06 -11.50
CA GLY A 46 -8.04 15.72 -12.70
C GLY A 46 -8.91 15.47 -13.94
N ILE A 47 -10.07 14.82 -13.80
CA ILE A 47 -11.01 14.58 -14.90
C ILE A 47 -11.62 15.90 -15.38
N VAL A 48 -12.07 16.77 -14.47
CA VAL A 48 -12.59 18.09 -14.82
C VAL A 48 -11.51 18.95 -15.48
N TRP A 49 -10.28 18.89 -14.99
CA TRP A 49 -9.13 19.56 -15.59
C TRP A 49 -8.89 19.09 -17.03
N LEU A 50 -8.88 17.77 -17.27
CA LEU A 50 -8.74 17.21 -18.61
C LEU A 50 -9.90 17.63 -19.53
N PHE A 51 -11.12 17.74 -19.01
CA PHE A 51 -12.24 18.28 -19.77
C PHE A 51 -11.98 19.71 -20.24
N PHE A 52 -11.43 20.58 -19.38
CA PHE A 52 -11.00 21.92 -19.79
C PHE A 52 -9.87 21.85 -20.84
N CYS A 53 -8.87 20.98 -20.66
CA CYS A 53 -7.81 20.80 -21.65
C CYS A 53 -8.36 20.43 -23.03
N LEU A 54 -9.36 19.55 -23.12
CA LEU A 54 -9.99 19.16 -24.38
C LEU A 54 -10.70 20.34 -25.06
N ASN A 55 -11.39 21.18 -24.29
CA ASN A 55 -12.02 22.39 -24.82
C ASN A 55 -10.98 23.40 -25.33
N PHE A 56 -9.87 23.57 -24.62
CA PHE A 56 -8.75 24.42 -25.06
C PHE A 56 -8.09 23.88 -26.34
N ILE A 57 -7.89 22.57 -26.44
CA ILE A 57 -7.37 21.92 -27.66
C ILE A 57 -8.30 22.21 -28.86
N ARG A 58 -9.62 22.13 -28.67
CA ARG A 58 -10.60 22.48 -29.70
C ARG A 58 -10.47 23.94 -30.15
N ALA A 59 -10.24 24.87 -29.23
CA ALA A 59 -10.01 26.28 -29.56
C ALA A 59 -8.71 26.48 -30.38
N ILE A 60 -7.64 25.75 -30.05
CA ILE A 60 -6.37 25.80 -30.80
C ILE A 60 -6.55 25.34 -32.24
N PHE A 61 -7.40 24.35 -32.51
CA PHE A 61 -7.67 23.92 -33.90
C PHE A 61 -8.31 25.02 -34.76
N MET A 62 -9.02 25.99 -34.17
CA MET A 62 -9.59 27.12 -34.92
C MET A 62 -8.55 28.18 -35.27
N GLN A 63 -7.56 28.40 -34.40
CA GLN A 63 -6.47 29.35 -34.62
C GLN A 63 -5.15 28.77 -34.06
N PRO A 64 -4.46 27.92 -34.85
CA PRO A 64 -3.31 27.19 -34.36
C PRO A 64 -2.11 28.11 -34.21
N THR A 65 -1.55 28.16 -33.00
CA THR A 65 -0.24 28.75 -32.75
C THR A 65 0.66 27.70 -32.10
N LEU A 66 1.90 27.59 -32.61
CA LEU A 66 2.87 26.60 -32.11
C LEU A 66 3.12 26.73 -30.61
N PHE A 67 3.12 27.97 -30.10
CA PHE A 67 3.25 28.26 -28.69
C PHE A 67 2.17 27.59 -27.84
N LEU A 68 0.89 27.70 -28.23
CA LEU A 68 -0.23 27.12 -27.48
C LEU A 68 -0.20 25.58 -27.51
N ILE A 69 0.18 24.99 -28.63
CA ILE A 69 0.29 23.52 -28.76
C ILE A 69 1.35 22.97 -27.80
N ILE A 70 2.54 23.58 -27.80
CA ILE A 70 3.64 23.16 -26.92
C ILE A 70 3.26 23.34 -25.45
N TRP A 71 2.57 24.44 -25.12
CA TRP A 71 2.09 24.71 -23.76
C TRP A 71 1.01 23.74 -23.28
N MET A 72 0.20 23.19 -24.17
CA MET A 72 -0.86 22.25 -23.79
C MET A 72 -0.34 20.87 -23.39
N ILE A 73 0.81 20.43 -23.91
CA ILE A 73 1.40 19.13 -23.59
C ILE A 73 1.60 18.95 -22.08
N PRO A 74 2.31 19.84 -21.35
CA PRO A 74 2.47 19.69 -19.90
C PRO A 74 1.13 19.80 -19.16
N PHE A 75 0.18 20.62 -19.62
CA PHE A 75 -1.15 20.74 -19.00
C PHE A 75 -1.96 19.44 -19.06
N VAL A 76 -1.97 18.76 -20.21
CA VAL A 76 -2.63 17.45 -20.36
C VAL A 76 -1.91 16.40 -19.52
N CYS A 77 -0.57 16.38 -19.54
CA CYS A 77 0.22 15.45 -18.73
C CYS A 77 -0.10 15.59 -17.23
N VAL A 78 -0.19 16.83 -16.74
CA VAL A 78 -0.54 17.13 -15.34
C VAL A 78 -1.97 16.67 -15.02
N GLY A 79 -2.95 16.97 -15.89
CA GLY A 79 -4.33 16.50 -15.73
C GLY A 79 -4.44 14.97 -15.68
N PHE A 80 -3.74 14.28 -16.58
CA PHE A 80 -3.73 12.82 -16.64
C PHE A 80 -3.08 12.19 -15.40
N TYR A 81 -1.96 12.76 -14.94
CA TYR A 81 -1.29 12.33 -13.71
C TYR A 81 -2.19 12.52 -12.48
N MET A 82 -2.89 13.64 -12.37
CA MET A 82 -3.84 13.88 -11.27
C MET A 82 -5.03 12.91 -11.33
N ALA A 83 -5.58 12.66 -12.52
CA ALA A 83 -6.72 11.78 -12.72
C ALA A 83 -6.41 10.31 -12.39
N PHE A 84 -5.29 9.79 -12.90
CA PHE A 84 -5.01 8.33 -12.88
C PHE A 84 -3.73 7.95 -12.14
N GLY A 85 -2.80 8.88 -11.89
CA GLY A 85 -1.47 8.56 -11.38
C GLY A 85 -1.49 7.79 -10.07
N LYS A 86 -2.25 8.26 -9.07
CA LYS A 86 -2.38 7.58 -7.78
C LYS A 86 -3.06 6.20 -7.90
N ILE A 87 -4.09 6.08 -8.73
CA ILE A 87 -4.83 4.83 -8.91
C ILE A 87 -3.91 3.76 -9.53
N ILE A 88 -3.18 4.11 -10.60
CA ILE A 88 -2.20 3.23 -11.25
C ILE A 88 -1.12 2.83 -10.25
N GLN A 89 -0.58 3.79 -9.50
CA GLN A 89 0.45 3.52 -8.49
C GLN A 89 -0.03 2.53 -7.43
N LYS A 90 -1.25 2.70 -6.89
CA LYS A 90 -1.81 1.79 -5.88
C LYS A 90 -2.02 0.38 -6.44
N ILE A 91 -2.55 0.26 -7.65
CA ILE A 91 -2.74 -1.05 -8.32
C ILE A 91 -1.37 -1.73 -8.52
N TYR A 92 -0.36 -0.98 -8.97
CA TYR A 92 0.98 -1.51 -9.19
C TYR A 92 1.66 -1.99 -7.90
N LEU A 93 1.60 -1.19 -6.82
CA LEU A 93 2.19 -1.58 -5.53
C LEU A 93 1.45 -2.76 -4.90
N ARG A 94 0.14 -2.87 -5.09
CA ARG A 94 -0.68 -3.97 -4.55
C ARG A 94 -0.18 -5.33 -5.02
N ASN A 95 0.09 -5.48 -6.31
CA ASN A 95 0.59 -6.75 -6.86
C ASN A 95 2.01 -7.11 -6.39
N LYS A 96 2.69 -6.18 -5.71
CA LYS A 96 4.05 -6.35 -5.18
C LYS A 96 4.10 -6.22 -3.66
N THR A 97 2.96 -6.31 -2.99
CA THR A 97 2.88 -6.24 -1.53
C THR A 97 2.67 -7.64 -0.96
N PHE A 98 3.58 -8.06 -0.08
CA PHE A 98 3.56 -9.38 0.55
C PHE A 98 3.81 -9.23 2.04
N TYR A 99 3.07 -10.00 2.83
CA TYR A 99 3.13 -10.02 4.27
C TYR A 99 3.56 -11.41 4.74
N VAL A 100 4.52 -11.46 5.64
CA VAL A 100 4.97 -12.69 6.29
C VAL A 100 5.10 -12.42 7.78
N ILE A 101 4.43 -13.23 8.58
CA ILE A 101 4.51 -13.22 10.04
C ILE A 101 5.22 -14.50 10.44
N THR A 102 6.28 -14.34 11.22
CA THR A 102 7.04 -15.43 11.83
C THR A 102 6.78 -15.45 13.32
N ASN A 103 7.28 -16.47 14.01
CA ASN A 103 7.27 -16.53 15.47
C ASN A 103 8.06 -15.40 16.16
N LYS A 104 8.92 -14.66 15.43
CA LYS A 104 9.77 -13.61 16.01
C LYS A 104 9.55 -12.22 15.42
N LYS A 105 9.12 -12.11 14.16
CA LYS A 105 9.02 -10.81 13.46
C LYS A 105 7.96 -10.79 12.37
N LEU A 106 7.55 -9.58 12.04
CA LEU A 106 6.68 -9.22 10.94
C LEU A 106 7.52 -8.67 9.79
N MET A 107 7.44 -9.29 8.63
CA MET A 107 8.05 -8.84 7.38
C MET A 107 6.98 -8.32 6.43
N ILE A 108 7.21 -7.12 5.89
CA ILE A 108 6.35 -6.49 4.91
C ILE A 108 7.19 -6.09 3.72
N LYS A 109 6.95 -6.71 2.56
CA LYS A 109 7.51 -6.31 1.29
C LYS A 109 6.52 -5.42 0.57
N LYS A 110 6.93 -4.21 0.17
CA LYS A 110 6.16 -3.29 -0.67
C LYS A 110 7.02 -2.91 -1.88
N GLY A 111 6.79 -3.56 -3.01
CA GLY A 111 7.59 -3.35 -4.21
C GLY A 111 9.04 -3.82 -4.00
N ARG A 112 9.98 -2.86 -4.02
CA ARG A 112 11.41 -3.09 -3.76
C ARG A 112 11.81 -2.91 -2.29
N LYS A 113 10.93 -2.33 -1.46
CA LYS A 113 11.22 -2.06 -0.06
C LYS A 113 10.78 -3.25 0.78
N ILE A 114 11.66 -3.73 1.66
CA ILE A 114 11.35 -4.74 2.67
C ILE A 114 11.46 -4.06 4.04
N GLN A 115 10.42 -4.19 4.85
CA GLN A 115 10.37 -3.70 6.22
C GLN A 115 10.28 -4.89 7.15
N ILE A 116 11.09 -4.91 8.19
CA ILE A 116 11.15 -6.00 9.16
C ILE A 116 10.95 -5.37 10.54
N TYR A 117 10.00 -5.91 11.31
CA TYR A 117 9.62 -5.43 12.63
C TYR A 117 9.65 -6.59 13.61
N ASN A 118 10.39 -6.49 14.71
CA ASN A 118 10.40 -7.54 15.73
C ASN A 118 9.05 -7.60 16.47
N GLY A 119 8.67 -8.79 16.89
CA GLY A 119 7.48 -9.06 17.73
C GLY A 119 7.35 -8.12 18.92
N ASN A 120 8.48 -7.86 19.58
CA ASN A 120 8.57 -7.08 20.82
C ASN A 120 8.49 -5.56 20.59
N ASP A 121 8.87 -5.09 19.41
CA ASP A 121 8.92 -3.66 19.07
C ASP A 121 7.64 -3.18 18.36
N LEU A 122 6.64 -4.05 18.26
CA LEU A 122 5.40 -3.75 17.56
C LEU A 122 4.50 -2.84 18.41
N PRO A 123 4.00 -1.73 17.83
CA PRO A 123 3.04 -0.85 18.49
C PRO A 123 1.77 -1.59 18.95
N PRO A 124 0.90 -0.94 19.74
CA PRO A 124 -0.46 -1.45 19.96
C PRO A 124 -1.17 -1.66 18.62
N MET A 125 -1.98 -2.73 18.59
CA MET A 125 -2.70 -3.16 17.40
C MET A 125 -4.13 -2.63 17.42
N GLU A 126 -4.56 -2.05 16.31
CA GLU A 126 -5.94 -1.63 16.04
C GLU A 126 -6.46 -2.42 14.83
N ILE A 127 -7.66 -2.99 14.95
CA ILE A 127 -8.30 -3.75 13.87
C ILE A 127 -9.47 -2.95 13.33
N LYS A 128 -9.47 -2.69 12.02
CA LYS A 128 -10.58 -2.06 11.31
C LYS A 128 -11.22 -3.08 10.38
N ILE A 129 -12.46 -3.44 10.68
CA ILE A 129 -13.26 -4.32 9.82
C ILE A 129 -14.04 -3.43 8.84
N HIS A 130 -13.92 -3.70 7.56
CA HIS A 130 -14.63 -3.00 6.50
C HIS A 130 -15.97 -3.68 6.20
N ASN A 131 -16.91 -2.93 5.62
CA ASN A 131 -18.26 -3.44 5.30
C ASN A 131 -18.27 -4.63 4.32
N ASN A 132 -17.16 -4.90 3.63
CA ASN A 132 -16.99 -6.02 2.71
C ASN A 132 -16.50 -7.31 3.40
N GLY A 133 -16.35 -7.31 4.74
CA GLY A 133 -15.86 -8.45 5.51
C GLY A 133 -14.33 -8.58 5.56
N LEU A 134 -13.58 -7.76 4.81
CA LEU A 134 -12.13 -7.68 4.93
C LEU A 134 -11.75 -6.83 6.14
N GLY A 135 -10.64 -7.16 6.78
CA GLY A 135 -10.08 -6.30 7.81
C GLY A 135 -8.70 -5.77 7.49
N THR A 136 -8.40 -4.63 8.11
CA THR A 136 -7.08 -4.02 8.11
C THR A 136 -6.57 -4.02 9.55
N ILE A 137 -5.37 -4.53 9.75
CA ILE A 137 -4.66 -4.43 11.01
C ILE A 137 -3.67 -3.28 10.93
N ILE A 138 -3.76 -2.34 11.87
CA ILE A 138 -2.93 -1.15 11.96
C ILE A 138 -2.15 -1.23 13.28
N PHE A 139 -0.85 -0.99 13.20
CA PHE A 139 -0.02 -0.73 14.36
C PHE A 139 0.47 0.70 14.27
N SER A 140 0.08 1.52 15.25
CA SER A 140 0.49 2.93 15.29
C SER A 140 0.88 3.36 16.68
N GLU A 141 1.99 4.08 16.77
CA GLU A 141 2.41 4.76 18.00
C GLU A 141 3.08 6.09 17.66
N PHE A 142 2.98 7.03 18.59
CA PHE A 142 3.79 8.24 18.59
C PHE A 142 5.01 8.02 19.46
N VAL A 143 6.18 7.95 18.83
CA VAL A 143 7.46 7.86 19.53
C VAL A 143 8.02 9.27 19.70
N TYR A 144 8.29 9.65 20.94
CA TYR A 144 8.93 10.92 21.29
C TYR A 144 10.42 10.67 21.52
N THR A 145 11.28 11.25 20.69
CA THR A 145 12.73 11.21 20.89
C THR A 145 13.25 12.65 21.02
N GLY A 146 13.51 13.10 22.25
CA GLY A 146 13.85 14.49 22.53
C GLY A 146 12.74 15.45 22.09
N ARG A 147 13.07 16.41 21.21
CA ARG A 147 12.10 17.39 20.67
C ARG A 147 11.37 16.91 19.41
N ARG A 148 11.68 15.73 18.86
CA ARG A 148 11.09 15.24 17.60
C ARG A 148 10.04 14.16 17.89
N ARG A 149 8.88 14.30 17.23
CA ARG A 149 7.78 13.33 17.25
C ARG A 149 7.82 12.51 15.97
N TYR A 150 7.96 11.20 16.11
CA TYR A 150 7.86 10.26 15.00
C TYR A 150 6.58 9.45 15.12
N HIS A 151 5.84 9.34 14.02
CA HIS A 151 4.69 8.45 13.94
C HIS A 151 5.14 7.15 13.29
N ARG A 152 5.21 6.07 14.06
CA ARG A 152 5.42 4.73 13.50
C ARG A 152 4.06 4.22 13.06
N TYR A 153 3.95 3.88 11.78
CA TYR A 153 2.71 3.42 11.17
C TYR A 153 2.98 2.17 10.34
N ILE A 154 2.42 1.05 10.75
CA ILE A 154 2.53 -0.25 10.09
C ILE A 154 1.11 -0.71 9.80
N MET A 155 0.85 -1.18 8.58
CA MET A 155 -0.51 -1.54 8.16
C MET A 155 -0.48 -2.79 7.29
N LEU A 156 -1.27 -3.78 7.69
CA LEU A 156 -1.61 -4.95 6.90
C LEU A 156 -3.03 -4.75 6.38
N GLU A 157 -3.15 -4.54 5.06
CA GLU A 157 -4.40 -4.15 4.42
C GLU A 157 -5.11 -5.34 3.81
N ASN A 158 -6.46 -5.28 3.79
CA ASN A 158 -7.31 -6.20 3.02
C ASN A 158 -7.01 -7.68 3.33
N LEU A 159 -7.09 -8.03 4.62
CA LEU A 159 -6.93 -9.40 5.09
C LEU A 159 -8.28 -10.11 5.08
N ILE A 160 -8.34 -11.29 4.44
CA ILE A 160 -9.53 -12.15 4.41
C ILE A 160 -9.86 -12.65 5.81
N ASN A 161 -8.86 -13.21 6.49
CA ASN A 161 -9.01 -13.84 7.79
C ASN A 161 -8.18 -13.09 8.82
N VAL A 162 -8.76 -12.00 9.31
CA VAL A 162 -8.14 -11.12 10.32
C VAL A 162 -7.83 -11.89 11.60
N VAL A 163 -8.69 -12.83 11.98
CA VAL A 163 -8.54 -13.67 13.19
C VAL A 163 -7.28 -14.54 13.09
N GLN A 164 -7.04 -15.17 11.93
CA GLN A 164 -5.82 -15.95 11.73
C GLN A 164 -4.56 -15.10 11.86
N VAL A 165 -4.59 -13.88 11.32
CA VAL A 165 -3.46 -12.94 11.39
C VAL A 165 -3.25 -12.44 12.82
N GLN A 166 -4.33 -12.12 13.53
CA GLN A 166 -4.31 -11.75 14.94
C GLN A 166 -3.69 -12.87 15.79
N ASN A 167 -4.15 -14.12 15.64
CA ASN A 167 -3.61 -15.26 16.37
C ASN A 167 -2.12 -15.45 16.08
N ALA A 168 -1.69 -15.30 14.83
CA ALA A 168 -0.26 -15.35 14.48
C ALA A 168 0.55 -14.24 15.18
N ILE A 169 0.00 -13.02 15.28
CA ILE A 169 0.63 -11.90 15.98
C ILE A 169 0.68 -12.16 17.49
N GLU A 170 -0.38 -12.71 18.07
CA GLU A 170 -0.45 -13.06 19.48
C GLU A 170 0.55 -14.17 19.83
N VAL A 171 0.66 -15.21 19.01
CA VAL A 171 1.68 -16.27 19.17
C VAL A 171 3.09 -15.68 19.06
N MET A 172 3.33 -14.80 18.09
CA MET A 172 4.62 -14.11 17.95
C MET A 172 4.96 -13.25 19.18
N LYS A 173 3.99 -12.54 19.76
CA LYS A 173 4.19 -11.74 20.98
C LYS A 173 4.31 -12.62 22.24
N GLY A 174 3.58 -13.74 22.26
CA GLY A 174 3.43 -14.68 23.37
C GLY A 174 4.50 -15.77 23.43
N SER A 175 5.34 -15.94 22.41
CA SER A 175 6.50 -16.86 22.38
C SER A 175 7.59 -16.55 23.43
N LYS A 176 7.28 -15.72 24.43
CA LYS A 176 8.09 -15.38 25.60
C LYS A 176 7.47 -15.84 26.93
N SER A 177 6.51 -16.76 26.91
CA SER A 177 6.14 -17.53 28.11
C SER A 177 6.93 -18.82 28.19
#